data_AF-A0A6A6G182-F1
#
_entry.id   AF-A0A6A6G182-F1
#
_cell.length_a   1.000
_cell.length_b   1.000
_cell.length_c   1.000
_cell.angle_alpha   90.00
_cell.angle_beta   90.00
_cell.angle_gamma   90.00
#
_symmetry.space_group_name_H-M   'P 1'
#
loop_
_entity.id
_entity.type
_entity.pdbx_description
1 polymer ?
#
loop_
_entity_poly.entity_id
_entity_poly.type
_entity_poly.pdbx_seq_one_letter_code
_entity_poly.pdbx_strand_id
1 'polypeptide(L)'
;MVSSAFSSDPVPSIIAAPDDNPQPLASPTTSSASSIDEGSSQPRLERPKIGSRKSSGTMIIPRDSPRVELKEDEEEYDQDDVRCMSPKRSAEEVDKLSEDARSALIEQAKQLQASLMAIVDRVETVKEEHDKLEGGNKFLQQYIGELIQTTKSAAGKSKGKSGRK
;
A
#
# COMPACT_ATOMS: atom_id res chain seq x y z
N MET A 1 -16.08 -38.66 -5.55
CA MET A 1 -15.70 -37.46 -6.34
C MET A 1 -16.30 -36.25 -5.62
N VAL A 2 -15.49 -35.52 -4.86
CA VAL A 2 -15.87 -34.19 -4.35
C VAL A 2 -14.64 -33.32 -4.55
N SER A 3 -14.70 -32.46 -5.55
CA SER A 3 -13.67 -31.47 -5.86
C SER A 3 -13.95 -30.24 -5.00
N SER A 4 -13.07 -29.93 -4.05
CA SER A 4 -13.07 -28.64 -3.36
C SER A 4 -12.43 -27.59 -4.26
N ALA A 5 -13.24 -26.68 -4.78
CA ALA A 5 -12.76 -25.46 -5.42
C ALA A 5 -12.24 -24.51 -4.34
N PHE A 6 -10.94 -24.19 -4.38
CA PHE A 6 -10.35 -23.16 -3.53
C PHE A 6 -10.80 -21.80 -4.08
N SER A 7 -11.61 -21.09 -3.29
CA SER A 7 -12.02 -19.72 -3.52
C SER A 7 -10.80 -18.81 -3.42
N SER A 8 -10.40 -18.19 -4.53
CA SER A 8 -9.34 -17.18 -4.58
C SER A 8 -9.90 -15.86 -4.06
N ASP A 9 -9.42 -15.39 -2.91
CA ASP A 9 -9.71 -14.03 -2.44
C ASP A 9 -8.95 -13.00 -3.31
N PRO A 10 -9.58 -11.85 -3.65
CA PRO A 10 -8.92 -10.82 -4.45
C PRO A 10 -7.89 -10.02 -3.63
N VAL A 11 -6.71 -9.82 -4.21
CA VAL A 11 -5.61 -8.99 -3.68
C VAL A 11 -6.02 -7.50 -3.71
N PRO A 12 -5.72 -6.69 -2.67
CA PRO A 12 -5.95 -5.25 -2.73
C PRO A 12 -5.03 -4.58 -3.75
N SER A 13 -5.62 -3.89 -4.73
CA SER A 13 -4.93 -3.17 -5.80
C SER A 13 -4.19 -1.94 -5.24
N ILE A 14 -2.87 -1.94 -5.31
CA ILE A 14 -2.06 -0.71 -5.15
C ILE A 14 -2.25 0.12 -6.41
N ILE A 15 -2.98 1.25 -6.29
CA ILE A 15 -3.10 2.23 -7.36
C ILE A 15 -1.79 3.00 -7.44
N ALA A 16 -1.11 2.85 -8.57
CA ALA A 16 0.04 3.68 -8.96
C ALA A 16 -0.41 5.13 -9.19
N ALA A 17 0.32 6.07 -8.61
CA ALA A 17 0.16 7.50 -8.87
C ALA A 17 0.64 7.84 -10.29
N PRO A 18 -0.12 8.62 -11.08
CA PRO A 18 0.43 9.34 -12.22
C PRO A 18 0.99 10.70 -11.79
N ASP A 19 2.15 11.01 -12.37
CA ASP A 19 2.98 12.19 -12.16
C ASP A 19 2.41 13.46 -12.86
N ASP A 20 2.84 14.62 -12.33
CA ASP A 20 2.89 15.97 -12.90
C ASP A 20 1.61 16.77 -13.28
N ASN A 21 1.20 17.66 -12.36
CA ASN A 21 0.75 19.04 -12.68
C ASN A 21 0.79 19.93 -11.41
N PRO A 22 1.63 20.98 -11.32
CA PRO A 22 1.66 21.86 -10.16
C PRO A 22 0.52 22.90 -10.25
N GLN A 23 -0.67 22.55 -9.77
CA GLN A 23 -1.77 23.49 -9.53
C GLN A 23 -1.61 24.11 -8.13
N PRO A 24 -1.74 25.44 -7.96
CA PRO A 24 -1.65 26.08 -6.66
C PRO A 24 -2.83 25.62 -5.80
N LEU A 25 -2.52 25.18 -4.57
CA LEU A 25 -3.47 24.79 -3.53
C LEU A 25 -4.48 25.92 -3.24
N ALA A 26 -5.61 25.90 -3.94
CA ALA A 26 -6.78 26.66 -3.56
C ALA A 26 -7.43 25.99 -2.36
N SER A 27 -7.64 26.76 -1.29
CA SER A 27 -8.26 26.34 -0.03
C SER A 27 -9.66 25.72 -0.25
N PRO A 28 -10.11 24.80 0.60
CA PRO A 28 -11.48 24.29 0.52
C PRO A 28 -12.47 25.39 0.92
N THR A 29 -13.11 26.03 -0.06
CA THR A 29 -14.38 26.74 0.15
C THR A 29 -15.47 25.70 0.34
N THR A 30 -15.83 25.43 1.59
CA THR A 30 -16.99 24.58 1.93
C THR A 30 -18.29 25.32 1.64
N SER A 31 -18.70 25.30 0.37
CA SER A 31 -20.04 25.70 -0.05
C SER A 31 -21.00 24.52 0.15
N SER A 32 -21.43 24.27 1.39
CA SER A 32 -22.57 23.38 1.64
C SER A 32 -23.87 24.10 1.32
N ALA A 33 -24.19 24.23 0.03
CA ALA A 33 -25.53 24.61 -0.42
C ALA A 33 -26.36 23.33 -0.62
N SER A 34 -26.82 22.73 0.47
CA SER A 34 -27.87 21.72 0.42
C SER A 34 -29.20 22.45 0.21
N SER A 35 -29.66 22.44 -1.03
CA SER A 35 -31.02 22.80 -1.44
C SER A 35 -31.98 21.71 -0.96
N ILE A 36 -32.83 22.01 0.04
CA ILE A 36 -34.24 21.60 0.03
C ILE A 36 -35.08 22.73 0.64
N ASP A 37 -36.04 23.22 -0.13
CA ASP A 37 -37.15 24.04 0.31
C ASP A 37 -38.29 23.08 0.64
N GLU A 38 -38.68 22.97 1.90
CA GLU A 38 -40.09 22.71 2.25
C GLU A 38 -40.36 23.12 3.71
N GLY A 39 -41.47 23.83 3.89
CA GLY A 39 -41.75 24.67 5.04
C GLY A 39 -41.68 23.98 6.42
N SER A 40 -40.81 24.48 7.28
CA SER A 40 -41.14 24.73 8.69
C SER A 40 -40.15 25.76 9.26
N SER A 41 -40.68 26.75 9.96
CA SER A 41 -39.94 27.80 10.64
C SER A 41 -39.14 27.24 11.81
N GLN A 42 -37.95 26.69 11.54
CA GLN A 42 -36.95 26.42 12.57
C GLN A 42 -36.16 27.71 12.82
N PRO A 43 -36.03 28.20 14.08
CA PRO A 43 -35.18 29.34 14.36
C PRO A 43 -33.73 28.90 14.15
N ARG A 44 -33.16 29.27 13.00
CA ARG A 44 -31.72 29.22 12.77
C ARG A 44 -31.11 30.08 13.87
N LEU A 45 -30.36 29.47 14.80
CA LEU A 45 -29.58 30.22 15.77
C LEU A 45 -28.58 31.07 14.98
N GLU A 46 -28.90 32.35 14.81
CA GLU A 46 -28.02 33.27 14.10
C GLU A 46 -26.71 33.36 14.87
N ARG A 47 -25.61 33.08 14.18
CA ARG A 47 -24.28 33.28 14.75
C ARG A 47 -24.20 34.74 15.25
N PRO A 48 -23.79 34.97 16.50
CA PRO A 48 -23.68 36.32 17.05
C PRO A 48 -22.92 37.24 16.09
N LYS A 49 -23.51 38.40 15.79
CA LYS A 49 -22.88 39.38 14.89
C LYS A 49 -21.54 39.78 15.49
N ILE A 50 -20.46 39.38 14.83
CA ILE A 50 -19.12 39.76 15.25
C ILE A 50 -19.02 41.28 15.04
N GLY A 51 -18.94 42.03 16.14
CA GLY A 51 -18.78 43.49 16.08
C GLY A 51 -17.55 43.83 15.24
N SER A 52 -17.52 45.01 14.63
CA SER A 52 -16.38 45.48 13.84
C SER A 52 -15.14 45.56 14.73
N ARG A 53 -14.33 44.49 14.76
CA ARG A 53 -13.03 44.50 15.43
C ARG A 53 -12.07 45.27 14.53
N LYS A 54 -11.36 46.25 15.08
CA LYS A 54 -10.18 46.85 14.42
C LYS A 54 -9.26 45.68 14.03
N SER A 55 -8.77 45.63 12.81
CA SER A 55 -7.85 44.57 12.37
C SER A 55 -6.60 44.61 13.26
N SER A 56 -6.50 43.69 14.22
CA SER A 56 -5.23 43.42 14.88
C SER A 56 -4.27 42.98 13.78
N GLY A 57 -3.13 43.65 13.66
CA GLY A 57 -2.17 43.43 12.58
C GLY A 57 -1.82 41.96 12.35
N THR A 58 -1.27 41.69 11.18
CA THR A 58 -0.93 40.33 10.77
C THR A 58 -0.04 39.63 11.79
N MET A 59 -0.39 38.39 12.16
CA MET A 59 0.41 37.49 13.01
C MET A 59 1.59 36.89 12.22
N ILE A 60 1.92 37.44 11.06
CA ILE A 60 3.00 36.94 10.21
C ILE A 60 4.33 37.48 10.73
N ILE A 61 5.09 36.61 11.39
CA ILE A 61 6.46 36.88 11.82
C ILE A 61 7.39 36.60 10.63
N PRO A 62 8.22 37.57 10.19
CA PRO A 62 9.21 37.35 9.13
C PRO A 62 10.16 36.21 9.49
N ARG A 63 10.59 35.44 8.48
CA ARG A 63 11.45 34.25 8.68
C ARG A 63 12.80 34.54 9.35
N ASP A 64 13.27 35.78 9.25
CA ASP A 64 14.56 36.22 9.81
C ASP A 64 14.43 36.80 11.24
N SER A 65 13.24 36.74 11.83
CA SER A 65 13.01 37.19 13.21
C SER A 65 13.70 36.26 14.21
N PRO A 66 14.31 36.78 15.29
CA PRO A 66 14.88 35.94 16.35
C PRO A 66 13.81 34.98 16.89
N ARG A 67 14.21 33.72 17.20
CA ARG A 67 13.33 32.64 17.68
C ARG A 67 12.31 33.18 18.69
N VAL A 68 11.04 33.16 18.32
CA VAL A 68 9.93 33.70 19.13
C VAL A 68 9.35 32.63 20.07
N GLU A 69 9.73 31.37 19.90
CA GLU A 69 9.46 30.33 20.89
C GLU A 69 10.30 30.56 22.13
N LEU A 70 9.64 30.59 23.30
CA LEU A 70 10.30 30.58 24.59
C LEU A 70 11.16 29.31 24.67
N LYS A 71 12.33 29.40 25.30
CA LYS A 71 13.12 28.20 25.55
C LYS A 71 12.38 27.32 26.56
N GLU A 72 12.55 26.01 26.49
CA GLU A 72 11.85 25.04 27.35
C GLU A 72 12.02 25.33 28.86
N ASP A 73 13.11 26.00 29.24
CA ASP A 73 13.45 26.44 30.60
C ASP A 73 12.85 27.81 31.00
N GLU A 74 12.32 28.58 30.05
CA GLU A 74 11.67 29.88 30.25
C GLU A 74 10.13 29.79 30.19
N GLU A 75 9.57 28.62 29.88
CA GLU A 75 8.12 28.39 29.83
C GLU A 75 7.53 28.13 31.24
N GLU A 76 7.33 29.20 32.02
CA GLU A 76 6.56 29.13 33.26
C GLU A 76 5.06 29.28 32.95
N TYR A 77 4.31 28.19 33.09
CA TYR A 77 2.86 28.17 32.88
C TYR A 77 2.16 28.54 34.18
N ASP A 78 1.35 29.60 34.14
CA ASP A 78 0.51 29.98 35.28
C ASP A 78 -0.50 28.88 35.61
N GLN A 79 -0.89 28.80 36.89
CA GLN A 79 -1.84 27.80 37.38
C GLN A 79 -3.25 27.95 36.75
N ASP A 80 -3.57 29.13 36.23
CA ASP A 80 -4.77 29.45 35.46
C ASP A 80 -4.58 29.43 33.93
N ASP A 81 -3.42 28.96 33.43
CA ASP A 81 -3.17 28.88 31.99
C ASP A 81 -4.13 27.89 31.32
N VAL A 82 -4.87 28.37 30.33
CA VAL A 82 -5.80 27.59 29.52
C VAL A 82 -5.17 26.37 28.85
N ARG A 83 -3.85 26.41 28.60
CA ARG A 83 -3.06 25.29 28.07
C ARG A 83 -2.87 24.16 29.08
N CYS A 84 -2.97 24.45 30.37
CA CYS A 84 -2.96 23.46 31.47
C CYS A 84 -4.36 22.90 31.75
N MET A 85 -5.41 23.63 31.36
CA MET A 85 -6.82 23.24 31.55
C MET A 85 -7.40 22.37 30.42
N SER A 86 -6.69 22.22 29.30
CA SER A 86 -7.07 21.28 28.24
C SER A 86 -6.72 19.85 28.68
N PRO A 87 -7.61 18.84 28.50
CA PRO A 87 -7.27 17.44 28.72
C PRO A 87 -6.11 17.00 27.79
N LYS A 88 -4.88 17.15 28.27
CA LYS A 88 -3.69 16.55 27.67
C LYS A 88 -3.65 15.09 28.12
N ARG A 89 -3.32 14.17 27.20
CA ARG A 89 -2.91 12.82 27.59
C ARG A 89 -1.76 12.95 28.59
N SER A 90 -1.78 12.18 29.68
CA SER A 90 -0.64 12.17 30.60
C SER A 90 0.61 11.73 29.82
N ALA A 91 1.79 12.24 30.19
CA ALA A 91 3.04 11.84 29.52
C ALA A 91 3.22 10.31 29.50
N GLU A 92 2.81 9.64 30.58
CA GLU A 92 2.76 8.18 30.70
C GLU A 92 1.89 7.50 29.64
N GLU A 93 0.72 8.06 29.29
CA GLU A 93 -0.15 7.51 28.25
C GLU A 93 0.48 7.66 26.85
N VAL A 94 1.21 8.76 26.61
CA VAL A 94 1.91 8.99 25.33
C VAL A 94 3.07 8.01 25.16
N ASP A 95 3.85 7.78 26.22
CA ASP A 95 4.96 6.81 26.18
C ASP A 95 4.44 5.41 25.91
N LYS A 96 3.37 4.98 26.60
CA LYS A 96 2.71 3.70 26.35
C LYS A 96 2.20 3.56 24.92
N LEU A 97 1.56 4.60 24.38
CA LEU A 97 1.11 4.60 22.99
C LEU A 97 2.29 4.45 22.00
N SER A 98 3.44 5.04 22.33
CA SER A 98 4.65 4.92 21.52
C SER A 98 5.25 3.51 21.54
N GLU A 99 5.22 2.85 22.71
CA GLU A 99 5.66 1.46 22.87
C GLU A 99 4.72 0.49 22.15
N ASP A 100 3.41 0.69 22.28
CA ASP A 100 2.40 -0.12 21.59
C ASP A 100 2.58 0.00 20.06
N ALA A 101 2.78 1.21 19.54
CA ALA A 101 3.06 1.43 18.12
C ALA A 101 4.34 0.73 17.63
N ARG A 102 5.43 0.80 18.42
CA ARG A 102 6.68 0.08 18.11
C ARG A 102 6.47 -1.44 18.12
N SER A 103 5.73 -1.94 19.09
CA SER A 103 5.44 -3.37 19.23
C SER A 103 4.63 -3.91 18.04
N ALA A 104 3.60 -3.16 17.60
CA ALA A 104 2.79 -3.49 16.44
C ALA A 104 3.60 -3.52 15.14
N LEU A 105 4.53 -2.55 14.96
CA LEU A 105 5.42 -2.54 13.80
C LEU A 105 6.35 -3.75 13.77
N ILE A 106 6.89 -4.14 14.92
CA ILE A 106 7.74 -5.34 15.04
C ILE A 106 6.95 -6.61 14.73
N GLU A 107 5.70 -6.70 15.20
CA GLU A 107 4.83 -7.84 14.92
C GLU A 107 4.52 -7.97 13.42
N GLN A 108 4.17 -6.86 12.76
CA GLN A 108 3.95 -6.83 11.31
C GLN A 108 5.21 -7.24 10.53
N ALA A 109 6.38 -6.76 10.94
CA ALA A 109 7.65 -7.14 10.31
C ALA A 109 7.92 -8.64 10.45
N LYS A 110 7.63 -9.24 11.61
CA LYS A 110 7.77 -10.69 11.84
C LYS A 110 6.80 -11.49 10.98
N GLN A 111 5.54 -11.05 10.88
CA GLN A 111 4.54 -11.71 10.04
C GLN A 111 4.94 -11.67 8.57
N LEU A 112 5.44 -10.52 8.09
CA LEU A 112 5.95 -10.38 6.73
C LEU A 112 7.15 -11.29 6.49
N GLN A 113 8.10 -11.35 7.42
CA GLN A 113 9.26 -12.24 7.31
C GLN A 113 8.83 -13.71 7.21
N ALA A 114 7.89 -14.15 8.04
CA ALA A 114 7.35 -15.51 7.99
C ALA A 114 6.64 -15.79 6.65
N SER A 115 5.86 -14.83 6.14
CA SER A 115 5.22 -14.94 4.83
C SER A 115 6.23 -15.06 3.70
N LEU A 116 7.33 -14.29 3.74
CA LEU A 116 8.38 -14.34 2.73
C LEU A 116 9.13 -15.67 2.76
N MET A 117 9.46 -16.19 3.94
CA MET A 117 10.06 -17.53 4.07
C MET A 117 9.16 -18.60 3.47
N ALA A 118 7.87 -18.59 3.78
CA ALA A 118 6.92 -19.54 3.21
C ALA A 118 6.78 -19.45 1.68
N ILE A 119 6.97 -18.26 1.08
CA ILE A 119 6.98 -18.09 -0.37
C ILE A 119 8.26 -18.69 -0.97
N VAL A 120 9.41 -18.47 -0.33
CA VAL A 120 10.70 -19.03 -0.78
C VAL A 120 10.62 -20.56 -0.83
N ASP A 121 10.14 -21.20 0.23
CA ASP A 121 9.99 -22.67 0.28
C ASP A 121 9.09 -23.21 -0.85
N ARG A 122 7.99 -22.50 -1.16
CA ARG A 122 7.11 -22.86 -2.27
C ARG A 122 7.79 -22.71 -3.63
N VAL A 123 8.56 -21.64 -3.82
CA VAL A 123 9.32 -21.40 -5.06
C VAL A 123 10.38 -22.48 -5.26
N GLU A 124 11.08 -22.88 -4.20
CA GLU A 124 12.04 -23.98 -4.24
C GLU A 124 11.37 -25.30 -4.63
N THR A 125 10.21 -25.62 -4.04
CA THR A 125 9.43 -26.81 -4.40
C THR A 125 9.03 -26.80 -5.89
N VAL A 126 8.49 -25.69 -6.38
CA VAL A 126 8.11 -25.53 -7.79
C VAL A 126 9.32 -25.64 -8.72
N LYS A 127 10.48 -25.11 -8.31
CA LYS A 127 11.72 -25.22 -9.07
C LYS A 127 12.16 -26.68 -9.20
N GLU A 128 12.15 -27.45 -8.12
CA GLU A 128 12.49 -28.87 -8.18
C GLU A 128 11.56 -29.68 -9.08
N GLU A 129 10.25 -29.40 -9.04
CA GLU A 129 9.27 -30.01 -9.92
C GLU A 129 9.51 -29.62 -11.39
N HIS A 130 9.79 -28.34 -11.63
CA HIS A 130 10.13 -27.84 -12.96
C HIS A 130 11.39 -28.52 -13.51
N ASP A 131 12.46 -28.63 -12.72
CA ASP A 131 13.71 -29.28 -13.13
C ASP A 131 13.47 -30.77 -13.49
N LYS A 132 12.60 -31.46 -12.75
CA LYS A 132 12.19 -32.85 -13.07
C LYS A 132 11.41 -32.92 -14.38
N LEU A 133 10.44 -32.03 -14.59
CA LEU A 133 9.65 -31.98 -15.82
C LEU A 133 10.49 -31.61 -17.03
N GLU A 134 11.42 -30.66 -16.88
CA GLU A 134 12.35 -30.26 -17.93
C GLU A 134 13.30 -31.41 -18.29
N GLY A 135 13.84 -32.12 -17.29
CA GLY A 135 14.64 -33.33 -17.50
C GLY A 135 13.87 -34.42 -18.24
N GLY A 136 12.63 -34.69 -17.83
CA GLY A 136 11.74 -35.63 -18.51
C GLY A 136 11.40 -35.23 -19.94
N ASN A 137 11.16 -33.94 -20.19
CA ASN A 137 10.88 -33.41 -21.53
C ASN A 137 12.10 -33.54 -22.45
N LYS A 138 13.31 -33.22 -21.95
CA LYS A 138 14.56 -33.46 -22.67
C LYS A 138 14.75 -34.93 -23.03
N PHE A 139 14.48 -35.84 -22.09
CA PHE A 139 14.56 -37.28 -22.34
C PHE A 139 13.58 -37.72 -23.44
N LEU A 140 12.32 -37.27 -23.39
CA LEU A 140 11.32 -37.58 -24.41
C LEU A 140 11.72 -37.04 -25.79
N GLN A 141 12.23 -35.81 -25.85
CA GLN A 141 12.72 -35.22 -27.11
C GLN A 141 13.89 -36.02 -27.70
N GLN A 142 14.84 -36.43 -26.87
CA GLN A 142 15.96 -37.28 -27.31
C GLN A 142 15.47 -38.63 -27.82
N TYR A 143 14.57 -39.29 -27.09
CA TYR A 143 13.99 -40.57 -27.50
C TYR A 143 13.22 -40.48 -28.83
N ILE A 144 12.42 -39.44 -29.00
CA ILE A 144 11.71 -39.17 -30.26
C ILE A 144 12.73 -38.92 -31.39
N GLY A 145 13.78 -38.14 -31.12
CA GLY A 145 14.86 -37.89 -32.07
C GLY A 145 15.54 -39.18 -32.55
N GLU A 146 15.91 -40.06 -31.62
CA GLU A 146 16.51 -41.37 -31.92
C GLU A 146 15.55 -42.28 -32.68
N LEU A 147 14.26 -42.30 -32.30
CA LEU A 147 13.24 -43.11 -32.97
C LEU A 147 13.00 -42.64 -34.41
N ILE A 148 12.95 -41.32 -34.65
CA ILE A 148 12.84 -40.76 -36.00
C ILE A 148 14.10 -41.08 -36.82
N GLN A 149 15.29 -40.94 -36.22
CA GLN A 149 16.56 -41.22 -36.90
C GLN A 149 16.68 -42.69 -37.32
N THR A 150 16.33 -43.62 -36.42
CA THR A 150 16.31 -45.06 -36.70
C THR A 150 15.26 -45.42 -37.75
N THR A 151 14.05 -44.88 -37.64
CA THR A 151 12.97 -45.10 -38.63
C THR A 151 13.36 -44.59 -40.02
N LYS A 152 13.95 -43.39 -40.12
CA LYS A 152 14.41 -42.81 -41.39
C LYS A 152 15.55 -43.62 -42.00
N SER A 153 16.48 -44.11 -41.17
CA SER A 153 17.60 -44.97 -41.60
C SER A 153 17.13 -46.35 -42.08
N ALA A 154 16.09 -46.91 -41.46
CA ALA A 154 15.47 -48.16 -41.86
C ALA A 154 14.67 -48.03 -43.17
N ALA A 155 13.92 -46.94 -43.35
CA ALA A 155 13.14 -46.67 -44.56
C ALA A 155 14.00 -46.34 -45.80
N GLY A 156 15.23 -45.84 -45.62
CA GLY A 156 16.15 -45.52 -46.71
C GLY A 156 16.74 -46.73 -47.45
N LYS A 157 16.71 -47.93 -46.86
CA LYS A 157 17.30 -49.16 -47.45
C LYS A 157 16.38 -49.92 -48.41
N SER A 158 15.09 -49.57 -48.50
CA SER A 158 14.11 -50.30 -49.34
C SER A 158 13.80 -49.66 -50.70
N LYS A 159 14.29 -48.45 -51.00
CA LYS A 159 13.93 -47.69 -52.22
C LYS A 159 15.10 -47.54 -53.21
N GLY A 160 15.68 -48.67 -53.63
CA GLY A 160 16.82 -48.66 -54.55
C GLY A 160 17.00 -49.91 -55.41
N LYS A 161 15.92 -50.59 -55.82
CA LYS A 161 16.01 -51.65 -56.86
C LYS A 161 14.66 -51.97 -57.53
N SER A 162 14.03 -51.01 -58.19
CA SER A 162 13.03 -51.35 -59.22
C SER A 162 12.92 -50.22 -60.25
N GLY A 163 13.41 -50.47 -61.46
CA GLY A 163 13.31 -49.50 -62.56
C GLY A 163 14.35 -49.75 -63.63
N ARG A 164 14.46 -51.00 -64.09
CA ARG A 164 15.25 -51.37 -65.27
C ARG A 164 14.36 -52.28 -66.10
N LYS A 165 13.61 -51.69 -67.03
CA LYS A 165 12.99 -52.32 -68.20
C LYS A 165 12.48 -51.23 -69.12
#